data_AF-A0A7W6P4V5-F1
#
_entry.id   AF-A0A7W6P4V5-F1
#
_cell.length_a   1.000
_cell.length_b   1.000
_cell.length_c   1.000
_cell.angle_alpha   90.00
_cell.angle_beta   90.00
_cell.angle_gamma   90.00
#
_symmetry.space_group_name_H-M   'P 1'
#
loop_
_entity.id
_entity.type
_entity.pdbx_description
1 polymer ?
#
loop_
_entity_poly.entity_id
_entity_poly.type
_entity_poly.pdbx_seq_one_letter_code
_entity_poly.pdbx_strand_id
1 'polypeptide(L)'
;MAIRGRFKHSNNFCFYIIDLNKNKQIGFARNITSTLESNGIMYDIYNDTLIYMSLIHPDTLYIKNWRKGTEFKKKIDINKTYTASKLIMDSRGVFFVEAVKGFGFFDLKMNKFYHFDGGIANYYLNTVSTPISKELNLISRVEKNKNNLQFLALDDKSNVKWIYSVKSDNIDSTVDIFNYESFFIVKCNNKIFALKKLTGELAWKRNFSKPISNVYQYKEQLLIGFLPKLSNVDHEIRNECNFFLISVNDNKYIWTKKIISYGNVVAGIINSQLIFSDDRHVINYSLNSGNEINEMDLKNKYYYGAFTTIRDLCSSKLYFLMPDEKIYW
;
A
#
# COMPACT_ATOMS: atom_id res chain seq x y z
N MET A 1 11.92 13.57 -8.41
CA MET A 1 12.31 12.42 -9.28
C MET A 1 11.54 11.20 -8.82
N ALA A 2 11.19 10.26 -9.69
CA ALA A 2 10.38 9.10 -9.32
C ALA A 2 10.91 7.82 -9.99
N ILE A 3 10.66 6.62 -9.44
CA ILE A 3 11.01 5.34 -10.07
C ILE A 3 9.76 4.52 -10.41
N ARG A 4 9.70 3.97 -11.64
CA ARG A 4 8.66 3.04 -12.09
C ARG A 4 9.28 1.72 -12.55
N GLY A 5 8.82 0.60 -12.05
CA GLY A 5 9.10 -0.73 -12.60
C GLY A 5 8.15 -1.11 -13.73
N ARG A 6 8.65 -1.66 -14.85
CA ARG A 6 7.82 -2.16 -15.97
C ARG A 6 8.52 -3.28 -16.75
N PHE A 7 7.75 -4.28 -17.18
CA PHE A 7 8.19 -5.28 -18.15
C PHE A 7 8.24 -4.71 -19.57
N LYS A 8 9.34 -4.94 -20.28
CA LYS A 8 9.45 -4.69 -21.73
C LYS A 8 8.92 -5.91 -22.50
N HIS A 9 8.58 -5.70 -23.77
CA HIS A 9 8.11 -6.76 -24.69
C HIS A 9 9.07 -7.96 -24.82
N SER A 10 10.34 -7.81 -24.42
CA SER A 10 11.34 -8.87 -24.39
C SER A 10 11.43 -9.63 -23.04
N ASN A 11 10.37 -9.61 -22.21
CA ASN A 11 10.34 -10.15 -20.84
C ASN A 11 11.41 -9.62 -19.87
N ASN A 12 12.06 -8.51 -20.21
CA ASN A 12 13.02 -7.85 -19.33
C ASN A 12 12.30 -6.81 -18.46
N PHE A 13 12.36 -6.95 -17.14
CA PHE A 13 11.88 -5.91 -16.23
C PHE A 13 12.89 -4.76 -16.14
N CYS A 14 12.39 -3.54 -16.12
CA CYS A 14 13.20 -2.33 -16.08
C CYS A 14 12.67 -1.34 -15.06
N PHE A 15 13.58 -0.64 -14.40
CA PHE A 15 13.27 0.52 -13.58
C PHE A 15 13.56 1.80 -14.35
N TYR A 16 12.54 2.64 -14.50
CA TYR A 16 12.58 3.94 -15.16
C TYR A 16 12.71 5.02 -14.11
N ILE A 17 13.68 5.93 -14.25
CA ILE A 17 13.78 7.12 -13.41
C ILE A 17 13.18 8.29 -14.17
N ILE A 18 12.20 8.93 -13.56
CA ILE A 18 11.43 10.01 -14.16
C ILE A 18 11.74 11.32 -13.43
N ASP A 19 12.15 12.34 -14.17
CA ASP A 19 12.27 13.69 -13.65
C ASP A 19 10.90 14.34 -13.71
N LEU A 20 10.33 14.50 -12.53
CA LEU A 20 9.02 15.08 -12.31
C LEU A 20 9.00 16.59 -12.66
N ASN A 21 10.15 17.28 -12.63
CA ASN A 21 10.19 18.71 -12.98
C ASN A 21 10.14 18.93 -14.50
N LYS A 22 10.63 17.96 -15.27
CA LYS A 22 10.68 18.02 -16.74
C LYS A 22 9.64 17.13 -17.41
N ASN A 23 8.82 16.41 -16.62
CA ASN A 23 7.92 15.35 -17.06
C ASN A 23 8.57 14.42 -18.09
N LYS A 24 9.86 14.11 -17.89
CA LYS A 24 10.67 13.37 -18.86
C LYS A 24 11.40 12.24 -18.17
N GLN A 25 11.47 11.10 -18.84
CA GLN A 25 12.38 10.04 -18.44
C GLN A 25 13.83 10.54 -18.52
N ILE A 26 14.53 10.53 -17.38
CA ILE A 26 15.92 11.00 -17.29
C ILE A 26 16.94 9.88 -17.27
N GLY A 27 16.52 8.64 -17.00
CA GLY A 27 17.47 7.53 -16.95
C GLY A 27 16.83 6.16 -16.87
N PHE A 28 17.69 5.16 -16.95
CA PHE A 28 17.37 3.75 -16.80
C PHE A 28 18.15 3.19 -15.61
N ALA A 29 17.46 2.61 -14.64
CA ALA A 29 18.10 1.77 -13.62
C ALA A 29 18.23 0.31 -14.13
N ARG A 30 18.82 0.14 -15.33
CA ARG A 30 19.17 -1.13 -16.04
C ARG A 30 18.01 -2.08 -16.40
N ASN A 31 18.20 -2.84 -17.50
CA ASN A 31 17.49 -4.09 -17.79
C ASN A 31 17.85 -5.13 -16.73
N ILE A 32 16.85 -5.68 -16.04
CA ILE A 32 17.06 -6.86 -15.23
C ILE A 32 17.26 -8.05 -16.19
N THR A 33 18.37 -8.74 -16.03
CA THR A 33 18.77 -9.92 -16.82
C THR A 33 17.75 -11.06 -16.68
N SER A 34 17.63 -11.84 -17.75
CA SER A 34 16.67 -12.92 -18.09
C SER A 34 16.39 -14.04 -17.07
N THR A 35 16.95 -13.98 -15.86
CA THR A 35 16.75 -14.99 -14.81
C THR A 35 15.71 -14.57 -13.77
N LEU A 36 15.30 -13.30 -13.75
CA LEU A 36 14.11 -12.89 -13.01
C LEU A 36 12.93 -13.04 -13.96
N GLU A 37 12.37 -14.26 -13.99
CA GLU A 37 11.28 -14.64 -14.87
C GLU A 37 10.11 -13.63 -14.83
N SER A 38 9.29 -13.64 -15.87
CA SER A 38 8.13 -12.77 -16.11
C SER A 38 7.07 -12.71 -15.00
N ASN A 39 7.19 -13.46 -13.91
CA ASN A 39 6.10 -13.66 -12.94
C ASN A 39 6.11 -12.65 -11.78
N GLY A 40 6.71 -11.48 -11.99
CA GLY A 40 6.53 -10.28 -11.16
C GLY A 40 7.66 -9.99 -10.17
N ILE A 41 7.86 -8.70 -9.91
CA ILE A 41 8.89 -8.16 -9.02
C ILE A 41 8.23 -7.25 -8.00
N MET A 42 8.56 -7.47 -6.73
CA MET A 42 8.28 -6.52 -5.66
C MET A 42 9.45 -5.56 -5.52
N TYR A 43 9.17 -4.29 -5.27
CA TYR A 43 10.20 -3.30 -5.05
C TYR A 43 9.70 -2.18 -4.15
N ASP A 44 10.65 -1.53 -3.49
CA ASP A 44 10.43 -0.27 -2.81
C ASP A 44 11.70 0.59 -2.90
N ILE A 45 11.59 1.86 -2.55
CA ILE A 45 12.69 2.80 -2.60
C ILE A 45 12.75 3.67 -1.36
N TYR A 46 13.96 3.81 -0.82
CA TYR A 46 14.25 4.71 0.28
C TYR A 46 15.53 5.50 -0.02
N ASN A 47 15.41 6.82 -0.13
CA ASN A 47 16.47 7.73 -0.57
C ASN A 47 17.09 7.29 -1.92
N ASP A 48 18.39 7.03 -1.93
CA ASP A 48 19.14 6.62 -3.12
C ASP A 48 19.15 5.09 -3.33
N THR A 49 18.44 4.34 -2.47
CA THR A 49 18.47 2.89 -2.45
C THR A 49 17.16 2.30 -2.96
N LEU A 50 17.24 1.61 -4.09
CA LEU A 50 16.19 0.76 -4.63
C LEU A 50 16.39 -0.66 -4.10
N ILE A 51 15.35 -1.24 -3.52
CA ILE A 51 15.31 -2.66 -3.18
C ILE A 51 14.32 -3.38 -4.07
N TYR A 52 14.62 -4.63 -4.43
CA TYR A 52 13.68 -5.45 -5.17
C TYR A 52 13.92 -6.95 -4.96
N MET A 53 12.90 -7.73 -5.25
CA MET A 53 12.88 -9.18 -5.08
C MET A 53 11.96 -9.82 -6.12
N SER A 54 12.32 -11.03 -6.55
CA SER A 54 11.46 -11.88 -7.38
C SER A 54 10.29 -12.44 -6.59
N LEU A 55 9.09 -12.50 -7.18
CA LEU A 55 8.00 -13.27 -6.58
C LEU A 55 8.24 -14.80 -6.62
N ILE A 56 9.10 -15.28 -7.52
CA ILE A 56 9.40 -16.72 -7.69
C ILE A 56 10.63 -17.17 -6.92
N HIS A 57 11.64 -16.31 -6.88
CA HIS A 57 12.89 -16.51 -6.15
C HIS A 57 13.01 -15.48 -5.03
N PRO A 58 12.16 -15.57 -3.98
CA PRO A 58 12.18 -14.61 -2.89
C PRO A 58 13.39 -14.82 -1.96
N ASP A 59 14.25 -15.81 -2.22
CA ASP A 59 15.46 -16.11 -1.45
C ASP A 59 16.59 -15.08 -1.66
N THR A 60 16.43 -14.14 -2.59
CA THR A 60 17.44 -13.11 -2.89
C THR A 60 16.83 -11.71 -2.87
N LEU A 61 17.31 -10.87 -1.95
CA LEU A 61 17.05 -9.44 -1.94
C LEU A 61 18.15 -8.70 -2.70
N TYR A 62 17.74 -7.89 -3.66
CA TYR A 62 18.62 -7.03 -4.43
C TYR A 62 18.56 -5.62 -3.87
N ILE A 63 19.72 -5.01 -3.63
CA ILE A 63 19.86 -3.68 -3.05
C ILE A 63 20.76 -2.87 -3.99
N LYS A 64 20.22 -1.81 -4.57
CA LYS A 64 20.89 -1.02 -5.60
C LYS A 64 20.89 0.45 -5.25
N ASN A 65 22.06 1.08 -5.30
CA ASN A 65 22.13 2.53 -5.35
C ASN A 65 21.80 2.97 -6.78
N TRP A 66 20.64 3.59 -6.99
CA TRP A 66 20.19 3.90 -8.35
C TRP A 66 20.99 5.04 -9.01
N ARG A 67 21.66 5.88 -8.21
CA ARG A 67 22.54 6.96 -8.72
C ARG A 67 23.92 6.45 -9.14
N LYS A 68 24.54 5.64 -8.28
CA LYS A 68 25.90 5.11 -8.48
C LYS A 68 25.93 3.83 -9.32
N GLY A 69 24.79 3.16 -9.46
CA GLY A 69 24.68 1.90 -10.20
C GLY A 69 25.23 0.68 -9.45
N THR A 70 25.77 0.84 -8.25
CA THR A 70 26.30 -0.26 -7.41
C THR A 70 25.15 -1.13 -6.89
N GLU A 71 25.25 -2.43 -7.08
CA GLU A 71 24.23 -3.42 -6.67
C GLU A 71 24.86 -4.49 -5.77
N PHE A 72 24.12 -4.86 -4.72
CA PHE A 72 24.45 -5.95 -3.82
C PHE A 72 23.30 -6.95 -3.79
N LYS A 73 23.64 -8.23 -3.66
CA LYS A 73 22.67 -9.31 -3.47
C LYS A 73 22.83 -9.85 -2.06
N LYS A 74 21.72 -10.01 -1.36
CA LYS A 74 21.67 -10.62 -0.03
C LYS A 74 20.77 -11.84 -0.11
N LYS A 75 21.33 -13.00 0.23
CA LYS A 75 20.53 -14.20 0.45
C LYS A 75 19.68 -13.99 1.69
N ILE A 76 18.41 -14.31 1.59
CA ILE A 76 17.48 -14.35 2.71
C ILE A 76 17.08 -15.80 2.88
N ASP A 77 17.26 -16.30 4.09
CA ASP A 77 16.80 -17.63 4.46
C ASP A 77 15.28 -17.57 4.66
N ILE A 78 14.59 -17.57 3.53
CA ILE A 78 13.15 -17.65 3.45
C ILE A 78 12.82 -19.13 3.41
N ASN A 79 12.27 -19.66 4.50
CA ASN A 79 11.73 -21.02 4.48
C ASN A 79 10.70 -21.14 3.33
N LYS A 80 10.54 -22.32 2.73
CA LYS A 80 9.68 -22.56 1.53
C LYS A 80 8.23 -22.07 1.64
N THR A 81 7.79 -21.63 2.82
CA THR A 81 6.42 -21.23 3.12
C THR A 81 6.22 -19.72 3.29
N TYR A 82 7.26 -18.92 3.06
CA TYR A 82 7.22 -17.48 3.22
C TYR A 82 7.21 -16.81 1.85
N THR A 83 6.00 -16.50 1.36
CA THR A 83 5.78 -15.66 0.18
C THR A 83 5.29 -14.31 0.66
N ALA A 84 6.01 -13.23 0.33
CA ALA A 84 5.53 -11.86 0.54
C ALA A 84 4.96 -11.32 -0.77
N SER A 85 3.95 -10.46 -0.71
CA SER A 85 3.44 -9.70 -1.86
C SER A 85 3.83 -8.22 -1.83
N LYS A 86 4.43 -7.75 -0.72
CA LYS A 86 4.86 -6.36 -0.58
C LYS A 86 6.18 -6.21 0.16
N LEU A 87 7.02 -5.30 -0.32
CA LEU A 87 8.23 -4.83 0.37
C LEU A 87 8.03 -3.39 0.82
N ILE A 88 8.55 -3.06 2.00
CA ILE A 88 8.64 -1.69 2.49
C ILE A 88 10.06 -1.45 3.02
N MET A 89 10.72 -0.39 2.59
CA MET A 89 12.06 -0.02 3.04
C MET A 89 12.01 1.22 3.93
N ASP A 90 12.79 1.20 5.02
CA ASP A 90 13.10 2.39 5.82
C ASP A 90 14.62 2.50 6.09
N SER A 91 14.99 3.45 6.95
CA SER A 91 16.39 3.65 7.38
C SER A 91 17.05 2.46 8.10
N ARG A 92 16.27 1.49 8.61
CA ARG A 92 16.76 0.33 9.35
C ARG A 92 16.85 -0.92 8.48
N GLY A 93 15.89 -1.12 7.58
CA GLY A 93 15.86 -2.36 6.83
C GLY A 93 14.69 -2.52 5.88
N VAL A 94 14.46 -3.78 5.51
CA VAL A 94 13.42 -4.19 4.57
C VAL A 94 12.37 -5.03 5.27
N PHE A 95 11.13 -4.58 5.20
CA PHE A 95 9.95 -5.20 5.77
C PHE A 95 9.22 -5.98 4.67
N PHE A 96 8.93 -7.24 4.95
CA PHE A 96 8.26 -8.18 4.06
C PHE A 96 6.83 -8.34 4.56
N VAL A 97 5.89 -7.65 3.90
CA VAL A 97 4.49 -7.51 4.34
C VAL A 97 3.58 -8.38 3.47
N GLU A 98 2.37 -8.68 3.98
CA GLU A 98 1.40 -9.58 3.34
C GLU A 98 2.02 -10.96 3.12
N ALA A 99 2.69 -11.49 4.15
CA ALA A 99 3.35 -12.77 4.03
C ALA A 99 2.38 -13.91 4.35
N VAL A 100 2.47 -14.99 3.59
CA VAL A 100 1.64 -16.19 3.79
C VAL A 100 1.66 -16.61 5.25
N LYS A 101 2.84 -16.73 5.87
CA LYS A 101 3.00 -17.06 7.30
C LYS A 101 3.60 -15.91 8.11
N GLY A 102 2.91 -14.79 8.21
CA GLY A 102 3.27 -13.72 9.15
C GLY A 102 4.00 -12.55 8.55
N PHE A 103 5.12 -12.16 9.15
CA PHE A 103 5.86 -10.96 8.80
C PHE A 103 7.37 -11.20 8.92
N GLY A 104 8.18 -10.41 8.23
CA GLY A 104 9.62 -10.63 8.12
C GLY A 104 10.36 -9.32 7.98
N PHE A 105 11.51 -9.23 8.64
CA PHE A 105 12.33 -8.03 8.65
C PHE A 105 13.78 -8.40 8.35
N PHE A 106 14.36 -7.77 7.33
CA PHE A 106 15.78 -7.88 7.03
C PHE A 106 16.48 -6.62 7.52
N ASP A 107 17.25 -6.75 8.60
CA ASP A 107 18.08 -5.68 9.13
C ASP A 107 19.32 -5.50 8.23
N LEU A 108 19.39 -4.34 7.57
CA LEU A 108 20.48 -4.05 6.63
C LEU A 108 21.81 -3.83 7.33
N LYS A 109 21.79 -3.34 8.58
CA LYS A 109 23.00 -3.05 9.37
C LYS A 109 23.58 -4.33 9.97
N MET A 110 22.72 -5.18 10.53
CA MET A 110 23.11 -6.47 11.12
C MET A 110 23.25 -7.58 10.09
N ASN A 111 22.77 -7.35 8.85
CA ASN A 111 22.74 -8.35 7.79
C ASN A 111 22.03 -9.64 8.25
N LYS A 112 20.88 -9.49 8.91
CA LYS A 112 20.14 -10.59 9.54
C LYS A 112 18.66 -10.51 9.19
N PHE A 113 18.08 -11.67 8.88
CA PHE A 113 16.64 -11.82 8.68
C PHE A 113 15.97 -12.28 9.97
N TYR A 114 14.84 -11.67 10.28
CA TYR A 114 13.97 -11.96 11.41
C TYR A 114 12.61 -12.37 10.89
N HIS A 115 12.11 -13.51 11.35
CA HIS A 115 10.80 -14.03 10.98
C HIS A 115 9.86 -13.97 12.19
N PHE A 116 8.62 -13.53 11.94
CA PHE A 116 7.56 -13.38 12.93
C PHE A 116 6.39 -14.27 12.54
N ASP A 117 6.01 -15.20 13.43
CA ASP A 117 4.94 -16.17 13.16
C ASP A 117 3.55 -15.49 13.10
N GLY A 118 2.93 -15.55 11.93
CA GLY A 118 1.56 -15.09 11.66
C GLY A 118 0.47 -16.12 11.90
N GLY A 119 0.76 -17.24 12.56
CA GLY A 119 -0.24 -18.27 12.86
C GLY A 119 -0.64 -19.08 11.63
N ILE A 120 -1.85 -18.87 11.11
CA ILE A 120 -2.34 -19.57 9.91
C ILE A 120 -1.81 -18.89 8.64
N ALA A 121 -1.54 -19.71 7.62
CA ALA A 121 -1.11 -19.27 6.31
C ALA A 121 -2.23 -18.50 5.56
N ASN A 122 -2.26 -17.17 5.62
CA ASN A 122 -3.18 -16.33 4.83
C ASN A 122 -2.61 -14.92 4.61
N TYR A 123 -2.19 -14.62 3.39
CA TYR A 123 -1.55 -13.35 3.04
C TYR A 123 -2.49 -12.13 3.11
N TYR A 124 -3.80 -12.32 3.02
CA TYR A 124 -4.78 -11.23 3.14
C TYR A 124 -5.03 -10.78 4.58
N LEU A 125 -4.74 -11.65 5.54
CA LEU A 125 -5.00 -11.43 6.97
C LEU A 125 -3.74 -11.16 7.78
N ASN A 126 -2.57 -11.48 7.24
CA ASN A 126 -1.28 -11.32 7.90
C ASN A 126 -0.57 -10.06 7.39
N THR A 127 -0.66 -8.97 8.14
CA THR A 127 -0.04 -7.70 7.81
C THR A 127 0.59 -7.05 9.04
N VAL A 128 1.25 -5.92 8.83
CA VAL A 128 1.87 -5.10 9.89
C VAL A 128 1.47 -3.63 9.71
N SER A 129 1.42 -2.90 10.82
CA SER A 129 1.13 -1.47 10.85
C SER A 129 2.11 -0.67 10.01
N THR A 130 1.58 0.15 9.09
CA THR A 130 2.38 1.06 8.26
C THR A 130 2.09 2.53 8.61
N PRO A 131 3.09 3.43 8.67
CA PRO A 131 4.52 3.14 8.58
C PRO A 131 5.02 2.29 9.76
N ILE A 132 6.12 1.57 9.55
CA ILE A 132 6.73 0.78 10.62
C ILE A 132 7.40 1.75 11.61
N SER A 133 7.11 1.59 12.90
CA SER A 133 7.73 2.34 13.99
C SER A 133 8.97 1.61 14.55
N LYS A 134 9.84 2.39 15.20
CA LYS A 134 10.95 1.88 16.00
C LYS A 134 10.55 1.43 17.40
N GLU A 135 9.38 1.83 17.87
CA GLU A 135 8.98 1.62 19.26
C GLU A 135 7.97 0.49 19.37
N LEU A 136 6.93 0.52 18.53
CA LEU A 136 5.83 -0.41 18.61
C LEU A 136 5.14 -0.58 17.25
N ASN A 137 4.95 -1.81 16.83
CA ASN A 137 4.23 -2.18 15.61
C ASN A 137 3.08 -3.12 15.94
N LEU A 138 1.98 -3.01 15.21
CA LEU A 138 0.86 -3.93 15.34
C LEU A 138 0.88 -4.91 14.17
N ILE A 139 0.95 -6.20 14.45
CA ILE A 139 0.80 -7.25 13.43
C ILE A 139 -0.58 -7.89 13.55
N SER A 140 -1.13 -8.36 12.44
CA SER A 140 -2.32 -9.22 12.44
C SER A 140 -1.96 -10.68 12.19
N ARG A 141 -2.73 -11.58 12.81
CA ARG A 141 -2.67 -13.03 12.58
C ARG A 141 -4.02 -13.67 12.79
N VAL A 142 -4.24 -14.84 12.19
CA VAL A 142 -5.41 -15.67 12.51
C VAL A 142 -5.06 -16.66 13.61
N GLU A 143 -5.86 -16.68 14.67
CA GLU A 143 -5.73 -17.67 15.75
C GLU A 143 -6.00 -19.07 15.21
N LYS A 144 -5.05 -20.00 15.43
CA LYS A 144 -5.24 -21.42 15.09
C LYS A 144 -6.50 -21.94 15.79
N ASN A 145 -7.41 -22.53 15.02
CA ASN A 145 -8.62 -23.23 15.48
C ASN A 145 -9.81 -22.39 15.97
N LYS A 146 -9.80 -21.05 15.89
CA LYS A 146 -10.91 -20.22 16.40
C LYS A 146 -11.51 -19.19 15.42
N ASN A 147 -11.03 -19.12 14.18
CA ASN A 147 -11.46 -18.11 13.19
C ASN A 147 -11.46 -16.67 13.75
N ASN A 148 -10.58 -16.40 14.72
CA ASN A 148 -10.42 -15.07 15.31
C ASN A 148 -9.23 -14.38 14.66
N LEU A 149 -9.42 -13.11 14.32
CA LEU A 149 -8.34 -12.23 13.92
C LEU A 149 -7.73 -11.62 15.18
N GLN A 150 -6.45 -11.89 15.42
CA GLN A 150 -5.67 -11.34 16.52
C GLN A 150 -4.74 -10.25 16.03
N PHE A 151 -4.57 -9.22 16.84
CA PHE A 151 -3.64 -8.13 16.65
C PHE A 151 -2.67 -8.10 17.81
N LEU A 152 -1.37 -8.19 17.52
CA LEU A 152 -0.31 -8.25 18.52
C LEU A 152 0.58 -7.03 18.40
N ALA A 153 0.69 -6.27 19.48
CA ALA A 153 1.64 -5.17 19.53
C ALA A 153 3.01 -5.70 19.93
N LEU A 154 3.99 -5.50 19.04
CA LEU A 154 5.36 -5.93 19.19
C LEU A 154 6.27 -4.73 19.37
N ASP A 155 7.14 -4.78 20.38
CA ASP A 155 8.24 -3.82 20.51
C ASP A 155 9.38 -4.10 19.51
N ASP A 156 10.41 -3.27 19.54
CA ASP A 156 11.62 -3.39 18.72
C ASP A 156 12.39 -4.70 18.94
N LYS A 157 12.18 -5.34 20.10
CA LYS A 157 12.75 -6.64 20.46
C LYS A 157 11.79 -7.80 20.22
N SER A 158 10.68 -7.55 19.52
CA SER A 158 9.67 -8.58 19.19
C SER A 158 8.89 -9.12 20.38
N ASN A 159 8.91 -8.44 21.53
CA ASN A 159 8.10 -8.84 22.67
C ASN A 159 6.65 -8.38 22.48
N VAL A 160 5.71 -9.28 22.75
CA VAL A 160 4.28 -8.96 22.77
C VAL A 160 3.96 -8.10 23.98
N LYS A 161 3.49 -6.87 23.76
CA LYS A 161 3.04 -5.96 24.82
C LYS A 161 1.58 -6.18 25.18
N TRP A 162 0.74 -6.40 24.18
CA TRP A 162 -0.68 -6.69 24.36
C TRP A 162 -1.23 -7.40 23.12
N ILE A 163 -2.42 -8.00 23.29
CA ILE A 163 -3.14 -8.72 22.24
C ILE A 163 -4.58 -8.20 22.22
N TYR A 164 -5.09 -7.89 21.03
CA TYR A 164 -6.49 -7.58 20.80
C TYR A 164 -7.09 -8.62 19.83
N SER A 165 -8.27 -9.15 20.14
CA SER A 165 -8.92 -10.19 19.34
C SER A 165 -10.28 -9.73 18.84
N VAL A 166 -10.55 -9.98 17.56
CA VAL A 166 -11.86 -9.73 16.94
C VAL A 166 -12.36 -11.03 16.33
N LYS A 167 -13.62 -11.36 16.60
CA LYS A 167 -14.30 -12.45 15.90
C LYS A 167 -14.41 -12.11 14.43
N SER A 168 -13.83 -12.94 13.57
CA SER A 168 -13.94 -12.76 12.12
C SER A 168 -15.20 -13.46 11.65
N ASP A 169 -16.19 -12.69 11.21
CA ASP A 169 -17.40 -13.23 10.60
C ASP A 169 -17.12 -13.75 9.18
N ASN A 170 -16.03 -13.28 8.55
CA ASN A 170 -15.64 -13.67 7.19
C ASN A 170 -14.11 -13.60 7.01
N ILE A 171 -13.48 -14.75 6.76
CA ILE A 171 -12.02 -14.93 6.71
C ILE A 171 -11.43 -14.40 5.38
N ASP A 172 -12.26 -14.12 4.38
CA ASP A 172 -11.79 -13.74 3.03
C ASP A 172 -11.51 -12.23 2.86
N SER A 173 -11.34 -11.49 3.95
CA SER A 173 -11.19 -10.03 3.89
C SER A 173 -9.75 -9.56 4.05
N THR A 174 -9.40 -8.47 3.37
CA THR A 174 -8.09 -7.84 3.53
C THR A 174 -8.04 -7.02 4.80
N VAL A 175 -6.93 -7.16 5.53
CA VAL A 175 -6.63 -6.38 6.73
C VAL A 175 -5.55 -5.36 6.40
N ASP A 176 -5.83 -4.10 6.72
CA ASP A 176 -4.88 -3.01 6.62
C ASP A 176 -4.70 -2.39 8.00
N ILE A 177 -3.45 -2.13 8.39
CA ILE A 177 -3.12 -1.52 9.68
C ILE A 177 -2.29 -0.26 9.44
N PHE A 178 -2.75 0.85 10.02
CA PHE A 178 -2.08 2.15 9.96
C PHE A 178 -1.52 2.52 11.34
N ASN A 179 -0.25 2.86 11.38
CA ASN A 179 0.45 3.32 12.58
C ASN A 179 0.29 4.84 12.71
N TYR A 180 -0.62 5.29 13.57
CA TYR A 180 -1.10 6.68 13.57
C TYR A 180 -0.93 7.33 14.94
N GLU A 181 0.05 8.23 15.13
CA GLU A 181 0.21 9.00 16.39
C GLU A 181 0.06 8.18 17.69
N SER A 182 -1.08 8.26 18.39
CA SER A 182 -1.40 7.53 19.62
C SER A 182 -2.26 6.27 19.39
N PHE A 183 -2.65 5.98 18.15
CA PHE A 183 -3.52 4.87 17.74
C PHE A 183 -2.91 3.93 16.69
N PHE A 184 -3.32 2.66 16.74
CA PHE A 184 -3.31 1.81 15.54
C PHE A 184 -4.71 1.85 14.93
N ILE A 185 -4.80 2.21 13.66
CA ILE A 185 -6.06 2.16 12.91
C ILE A 185 -6.09 0.87 12.12
N VAL A 186 -7.15 0.09 12.29
CA VAL A 186 -7.29 -1.21 11.64
C VAL A 186 -8.53 -1.18 10.77
N LYS A 187 -8.36 -1.48 9.48
CA LYS A 187 -9.43 -1.79 8.55
C LYS A 187 -9.50 -3.30 8.35
N CYS A 188 -10.70 -3.84 8.51
CA CYS A 188 -11.00 -5.26 8.31
C CYS A 188 -12.37 -5.35 7.64
N ASN A 189 -12.37 -5.71 6.35
CA ASN A 189 -13.58 -5.75 5.51
C ASN A 189 -14.37 -4.42 5.50
N ASN A 190 -15.58 -4.42 6.04
CA ASN A 190 -16.49 -3.29 6.19
C ASN A 190 -16.36 -2.59 7.56
N LYS A 191 -15.37 -2.95 8.38
CA LYS A 191 -15.14 -2.41 9.72
C LYS A 191 -13.84 -1.63 9.74
N ILE A 192 -13.84 -0.50 10.45
CA ILE A 192 -12.63 0.24 10.80
C ILE A 192 -12.68 0.59 12.28
N PHE A 193 -11.55 0.48 12.97
CA PHE A 193 -11.47 0.77 14.39
C PHE A 193 -10.08 1.28 14.77
N ALA A 194 -10.01 1.97 15.91
CA ALA A 194 -8.77 2.45 16.50
C ALA A 194 -8.48 1.76 17.82
N LEU A 195 -7.25 1.31 17.99
CA LEU A 195 -6.71 0.79 19.24
C LEU A 195 -5.68 1.77 19.79
N LYS A 196 -5.74 2.10 21.08
CA LYS A 196 -4.69 2.90 21.73
C LYS A 196 -3.36 2.14 21.65
N LYS A 197 -2.30 2.76 21.15
CA LYS A 197 -1.00 2.07 20.92
C LYS A 197 -0.44 1.45 22.19
N LEU A 198 -0.51 2.17 23.31
CA LEU A 198 0.13 1.74 24.55
C LEU A 198 -0.61 0.61 25.26
N THR A 199 -1.94 0.56 25.17
CA THR A 199 -2.78 -0.36 25.97
C THR A 199 -3.51 -1.41 25.15
N GLY A 200 -3.68 -1.21 23.84
CA GLY A 200 -4.50 -2.06 22.99
C GLY A 200 -6.00 -1.90 23.19
N GLU A 201 -6.43 -0.98 24.05
CA GLU A 201 -7.85 -0.69 24.27
C GLU A 201 -8.51 -0.12 23.02
N LEU A 202 -9.74 -0.57 22.74
CA LEU A 202 -10.57 -0.01 21.69
C LEU A 202 -10.95 1.44 22.02
N ALA A 203 -10.46 2.38 21.22
CA ALA A 203 -10.82 3.79 21.35
C ALA A 203 -12.17 4.07 20.68
N TRP A 204 -12.34 3.58 19.45
CA TRP A 204 -13.60 3.68 18.71
C TRP A 204 -13.68 2.61 17.62
N LYS A 205 -14.90 2.38 17.14
CA LYS A 205 -15.20 1.45 16.05
C LYS A 205 -16.30 2.01 15.15
N ARG A 206 -16.20 1.74 13.86
CA ARG A 206 -17.22 2.06 12.85
C ARG A 206 -17.44 0.85 11.94
N ASN A 207 -18.71 0.57 11.66
CA ASN A 207 -19.10 -0.46 10.69
C ASN A 207 -19.80 0.23 9.52
N PHE A 208 -19.57 -0.29 8.32
CA PHE A 208 -20.20 0.16 7.09
C PHE A 208 -21.06 -0.96 6.49
N SER A 209 -22.01 -0.59 5.63
CA SER A 209 -22.91 -1.55 4.96
C SER A 209 -22.22 -2.34 3.84
N LYS A 210 -21.06 -1.88 3.35
CA LYS A 210 -20.29 -2.50 2.27
C LYS A 210 -18.81 -2.64 2.68
N PRO A 211 -18.04 -3.55 2.06
CA PRO A 211 -16.59 -3.63 2.24
C PRO A 211 -15.90 -2.31 1.91
N ILE A 212 -14.92 -1.92 2.73
CA ILE A 212 -14.08 -0.74 2.48
C ILE A 212 -13.07 -1.10 1.39
N SER A 213 -13.05 -0.34 0.30
CA SER A 213 -12.10 -0.55 -0.80
C SER A 213 -10.73 0.01 -0.42
N ASN A 214 -10.68 1.27 0.01
CA ASN A 214 -9.44 1.99 0.27
C ASN A 214 -9.55 2.85 1.52
N VAL A 215 -8.43 3.03 2.22
CA VAL A 215 -8.27 3.98 3.33
C VAL A 215 -7.02 4.80 3.06
N TYR A 216 -7.14 6.11 3.14
CA TYR A 216 -6.03 7.05 2.95
C TYR A 216 -5.88 7.90 4.20
N GLN A 217 -4.64 8.07 4.65
CA GLN A 217 -4.30 8.94 5.76
C GLN A 217 -4.06 10.37 5.25
N TYR A 218 -4.66 11.36 5.92
CA TYR A 218 -4.42 12.78 5.66
C TYR A 218 -4.43 13.56 6.98
N LYS A 219 -3.28 14.03 7.45
CA LYS A 219 -3.15 14.70 8.75
C LYS A 219 -3.82 13.85 9.85
N GLU A 220 -4.65 14.44 10.70
CA GLU A 220 -5.49 13.83 11.76
C GLU A 220 -6.80 13.21 11.26
N GLN A 221 -6.82 12.83 9.98
CA GLN A 221 -8.04 12.41 9.30
C GLN A 221 -7.80 11.14 8.48
N LEU A 222 -8.87 10.38 8.29
CA LEU A 222 -8.91 9.21 7.43
C LEU A 222 -9.96 9.42 6.36
N LEU A 223 -9.55 9.29 5.11
CA LEU A 223 -10.46 9.20 3.99
C LEU A 223 -10.75 7.74 3.70
N ILE A 224 -12.02 7.35 3.81
CA ILE A 224 -12.51 5.99 3.57
C ILE A 224 -13.25 5.99 2.24
N GLY A 225 -12.78 5.17 1.30
CA GLY A 225 -13.33 5.06 -0.05
C GLY A 225 -14.03 3.72 -0.28
N PHE A 226 -15.22 3.79 -0.88
CA PHE A 226 -15.99 2.67 -1.39
C PHE A 226 -16.02 2.78 -2.91
N LEU A 227 -15.12 2.05 -3.54
CA LEU A 227 -14.94 2.01 -5.00
C LEU A 227 -15.50 0.68 -5.55
N PRO A 228 -16.05 0.67 -6.77
CA PRO A 228 -16.46 -0.56 -7.43
C PRO A 228 -15.25 -1.49 -7.61
N LYS A 229 -15.49 -2.81 -7.64
CA LYS A 229 -14.45 -3.75 -8.08
C LYS A 229 -14.16 -3.50 -9.55
N LEU A 230 -12.88 -3.49 -9.92
CA LEU A 230 -12.47 -3.38 -11.33
C LEU A 230 -13.15 -4.50 -12.14
N SER A 231 -13.83 -4.11 -13.21
CA SER A 231 -14.47 -5.04 -14.14
C SER A 231 -13.74 -4.92 -15.48
N ASN A 232 -13.20 -6.04 -15.97
CA ASN A 232 -12.41 -6.05 -17.20
C ASN A 232 -13.24 -5.98 -18.48
N VAL A 233 -14.58 -5.91 -18.38
CA VAL A 233 -15.47 -6.29 -19.49
C VAL A 233 -16.48 -5.20 -19.87
N ASP A 234 -16.77 -4.21 -19.01
CA ASP A 234 -17.84 -3.26 -19.30
C ASP A 234 -17.53 -1.83 -18.81
N HIS A 235 -17.31 -0.95 -19.79
CA HIS A 235 -16.91 0.46 -19.63
C HIS A 235 -18.10 1.42 -19.51
N GLU A 236 -19.31 0.93 -19.76
CA GLU A 236 -20.53 1.74 -19.65
C GLU A 236 -21.22 1.57 -18.30
N ILE A 237 -20.70 0.68 -17.44
CA ILE A 237 -21.23 0.50 -16.09
C ILE A 237 -21.13 1.82 -15.33
N ARG A 238 -22.31 2.34 -14.99
CA ARG A 238 -22.48 3.43 -14.04
C ARG A 238 -22.21 2.90 -12.64
N ASN A 239 -21.15 3.41 -12.04
CA ASN A 239 -20.73 3.08 -10.69
C ASN A 239 -21.08 4.20 -9.71
N GLU A 240 -21.35 3.82 -8.47
CA GLU A 240 -21.52 4.75 -7.36
C GLU A 240 -20.35 4.60 -6.39
N CYS A 241 -19.54 5.65 -6.31
CA CYS A 241 -18.42 5.74 -5.40
C CYS A 241 -18.80 6.61 -4.20
N ASN A 242 -18.41 6.18 -3.00
CA ASN A 242 -18.66 6.95 -1.78
C ASN A 242 -17.35 7.19 -1.04
N PHE A 243 -17.17 8.41 -0.56
CA PHE A 243 -16.03 8.84 0.24
C PHE A 243 -16.50 9.46 1.56
N PHE A 244 -15.81 9.11 2.64
CA PHE A 244 -16.07 9.62 3.97
C PHE A 244 -14.76 10.10 4.57
N LEU A 245 -14.66 11.38 4.87
CA LEU A 245 -13.54 11.91 5.63
C LEU A 245 -13.93 11.96 7.11
N ILE A 246 -13.16 11.28 7.95
CA ILE A 246 -13.40 11.24 9.40
C ILE A 246 -12.19 11.77 10.16
N SER A 247 -12.44 12.38 11.31
CA SER A 247 -11.41 12.71 12.30
C SER A 247 -10.98 11.43 13.04
N VAL A 248 -9.68 11.22 13.20
CA VAL A 248 -9.13 10.05 13.92
C VAL A 248 -9.41 10.14 15.42
N ASN A 249 -9.42 11.35 15.99
CA ASN A 249 -9.46 11.54 17.43
C ASN A 249 -10.86 11.29 18.02
N ASP A 250 -11.91 11.71 17.31
CA ASP A 250 -13.29 11.63 17.80
C ASP A 250 -14.23 10.83 16.89
N ASN A 251 -13.70 10.25 15.79
CA ASN A 251 -14.46 9.45 14.83
C ASN A 251 -15.67 10.21 14.24
N LYS A 252 -15.66 11.55 14.19
CA LYS A 252 -16.74 12.31 13.55
C LYS A 252 -16.51 12.47 12.07
N TYR A 253 -17.61 12.47 11.31
CA TYR A 253 -17.58 12.85 9.90
C TYR A 253 -17.24 14.33 9.78
N ILE A 254 -16.28 14.63 8.91
CA ILE A 254 -15.95 15.99 8.49
C ILE A 254 -16.77 16.33 7.26
N TRP A 255 -16.73 15.46 6.25
CA TRP A 255 -17.63 15.51 5.10
C TRP A 255 -17.81 14.11 4.50
N THR A 256 -18.84 13.99 3.66
CA THR A 256 -19.11 12.82 2.83
C THR A 256 -19.29 13.26 1.38
N LYS A 257 -18.92 12.40 0.44
CA LYS A 257 -19.05 12.67 -0.99
C LYS A 257 -19.52 11.42 -1.71
N LYS A 258 -20.56 11.58 -2.52
CA LYS A 258 -21.02 10.57 -3.47
C LYS A 258 -20.65 11.04 -4.87
N ILE A 259 -20.05 10.14 -5.65
CA ILE A 259 -19.61 10.39 -7.02
C ILE A 259 -20.22 9.31 -7.91
N ILE A 260 -20.78 9.73 -9.04
CA ILE A 260 -21.20 8.81 -10.09
C ILE A 260 -20.07 8.74 -11.10
N SER A 261 -19.60 7.54 -11.39
CA SER A 261 -18.48 7.30 -12.29
C SER A 261 -18.78 6.22 -13.31
N TYR A 262 -17.93 6.10 -14.32
CA TYR A 262 -18.09 5.12 -15.40
C TYR A 262 -16.85 4.24 -15.57
N GLY A 263 -17.08 2.94 -15.72
CA GLY A 263 -15.99 1.98 -15.94
C GLY A 263 -15.06 1.85 -14.73
N ASN A 264 -13.75 1.80 -14.97
CA ASN A 264 -12.76 1.55 -13.92
C ASN A 264 -12.46 2.81 -13.11
N VAL A 265 -12.49 2.68 -11.78
CA VAL A 265 -12.30 3.82 -10.87
C VAL A 265 -11.01 3.67 -10.07
N VAL A 266 -10.25 4.76 -9.99
CA VAL A 266 -9.08 4.87 -9.15
C VAL A 266 -9.15 6.16 -8.33
N ALA A 267 -8.63 6.12 -7.10
CA ALA A 267 -8.50 7.30 -6.28
C ALA A 267 -7.21 7.30 -5.48
N GLY A 268 -6.76 8.48 -5.07
CA GLY A 268 -5.69 8.64 -4.09
C GLY A 268 -5.56 10.08 -3.61
N ILE A 269 -4.69 10.27 -2.62
CA ILE A 269 -4.44 11.59 -2.03
C ILE A 269 -3.10 12.12 -2.51
N ILE A 270 -3.11 13.36 -3.00
CA ILE A 270 -1.90 14.15 -3.26
C ILE A 270 -2.06 15.50 -2.56
N ASN A 271 -1.09 15.85 -1.72
CA ASN A 271 -1.13 17.05 -0.89
C ASN A 271 -2.44 17.13 -0.08
N SER A 272 -3.24 18.19 -0.28
CA SER A 272 -4.54 18.41 0.35
C SER A 272 -5.72 18.10 -0.60
N GLN A 273 -5.51 17.26 -1.61
CA GLN A 273 -6.52 16.92 -2.61
C GLN A 273 -6.73 15.40 -2.69
N LEU A 274 -8.00 15.01 -2.84
CA LEU A 274 -8.40 13.71 -3.32
C LEU A 274 -8.45 13.78 -4.84
N ILE A 275 -7.60 13.01 -5.50
CA ILE A 275 -7.66 12.82 -6.93
C ILE A 275 -8.50 11.57 -7.17
N PHE A 276 -9.56 11.74 -7.94
CA PHE A 276 -10.47 10.69 -8.35
C PHE A 276 -10.41 10.59 -9.87
N SER A 277 -10.43 9.38 -10.41
CA SER A 277 -10.55 9.22 -11.84
C SER A 277 -11.35 7.99 -12.20
N ASP A 278 -12.05 8.11 -13.31
CA ASP A 278 -12.74 7.03 -13.99
C ASP A 278 -12.32 6.95 -15.47
N ASP A 279 -13.00 6.14 -16.28
CA ASP A 279 -12.65 5.99 -17.71
C ASP A 279 -12.93 7.27 -18.54
N ARG A 280 -13.54 8.32 -17.96
CA ARG A 280 -13.93 9.55 -18.67
C ARG A 280 -13.26 10.80 -18.14
N HIS A 281 -13.00 10.88 -16.83
CA HIS A 281 -12.57 12.11 -16.18
C HIS A 281 -11.48 11.86 -15.14
N VAL A 282 -10.69 12.91 -14.90
CA VAL A 282 -9.91 13.09 -13.68
C VAL A 282 -10.51 14.29 -12.94
N ILE A 283 -10.90 14.08 -11.68
CA ILE A 283 -11.56 15.08 -10.85
C ILE A 283 -10.78 15.26 -9.56
N ASN A 284 -10.45 16.52 -9.22
CA ASN A 284 -9.75 16.85 -7.99
C ASN A 284 -10.74 17.42 -6.98
N TYR A 285 -10.77 16.85 -5.78
CA TYR A 285 -11.57 17.34 -4.66
C TYR A 285 -10.67 17.88 -3.55
N SER A 286 -11.06 19.00 -2.94
CA SER A 286 -10.41 19.53 -1.75
C SER A 286 -10.66 18.62 -0.55
N LEU A 287 -9.62 18.14 0.11
CA LEU A 287 -9.78 17.38 1.36
C LEU A 287 -10.31 18.25 2.50
N ASN A 288 -10.13 19.57 2.44
CA ASN A 288 -10.61 20.46 3.49
C ASN A 288 -12.14 20.65 3.46
N SER A 289 -12.78 20.51 2.30
CA SER A 289 -14.22 20.80 2.14
C SER A 289 -15.04 19.71 1.43
N GLY A 290 -14.40 18.77 0.72
CA GLY A 290 -15.07 17.80 -0.16
C GLY A 290 -15.59 18.40 -1.47
N ASN A 291 -15.35 19.70 -1.70
CA ASN A 291 -15.75 20.38 -2.93
C ASN A 291 -14.80 20.05 -4.07
N GLU A 292 -15.37 20.00 -5.27
CA GLU A 292 -14.60 19.90 -6.50
C GLU A 292 -13.76 21.16 -6.70
N ILE A 293 -12.53 20.97 -7.14
CA ILE A 293 -11.58 22.03 -7.49
C ILE A 293 -11.53 22.18 -9.00
N ASN A 294 -11.37 21.06 -9.71
CA ASN A 294 -11.36 21.00 -11.16
C ASN A 294 -11.72 19.60 -11.66
N GLU A 295 -12.05 19.54 -12.94
CA GLU A 295 -12.32 18.33 -13.71
C GLU A 295 -11.60 18.42 -15.05
N MET A 296 -11.07 17.30 -15.51
CA MET A 296 -10.40 17.16 -16.79
C MET A 296 -10.96 15.96 -17.56
N ASP A 297 -11.50 16.22 -18.74
CA ASP A 297 -11.96 15.18 -19.66
C ASP A 297 -10.80 14.38 -20.25
N LEU A 298 -10.91 13.06 -20.21
CA LEU A 298 -10.02 12.14 -20.88
C LEU A 298 -10.48 11.96 -22.33
N LYS A 299 -9.75 12.57 -23.27
CA LYS A 299 -10.09 12.58 -24.70
C LYS A 299 -10.02 11.20 -25.39
N ASN A 300 -9.47 10.17 -24.74
CA ASN A 300 -9.29 8.85 -25.34
C ASN A 300 -10.04 7.78 -24.54
N LYS A 301 -11.08 7.20 -25.14
CA LYS A 301 -11.94 6.17 -24.54
C LYS A 301 -11.23 4.83 -24.25
N TYR A 302 -9.96 4.71 -24.63
CA TYR A 302 -9.12 3.54 -24.42
C TYR A 302 -8.12 3.70 -23.27
N TYR A 303 -8.18 4.80 -22.50
CA TYR A 303 -7.40 4.90 -21.26
C TYR A 303 -8.10 4.14 -20.15
N TYR A 304 -7.89 2.83 -20.15
CA TYR A 304 -8.34 1.93 -19.11
C TYR A 304 -7.75 2.37 -17.76
N GLY A 305 -8.62 2.65 -16.78
CA GLY A 305 -8.30 3.13 -15.44
C GLY A 305 -7.25 2.33 -14.65
N ALA A 306 -5.98 2.48 -15.02
CA ALA A 306 -4.83 2.07 -14.23
C ALA A 306 -3.84 3.22 -14.17
N PHE A 307 -4.11 4.16 -13.26
CA PHE A 307 -3.04 5.05 -12.83
C PHE A 307 -2.08 4.23 -11.99
N THR A 308 -0.81 4.20 -12.38
CA THR A 308 0.22 3.74 -11.46
C THR A 308 0.59 4.92 -10.59
N THR A 309 0.50 4.76 -9.27
CA THR A 309 1.05 5.78 -8.38
C THR A 309 2.58 5.73 -8.47
N ILE A 310 3.20 6.88 -8.70
CA ILE A 310 4.64 7.02 -8.60
C ILE A 310 4.95 7.94 -7.43
N ARG A 311 5.89 7.55 -6.59
CA ARG A 311 6.33 8.35 -5.45
C ARG A 311 7.56 9.18 -5.83
N ASP A 312 7.54 10.47 -5.52
CA ASP A 312 8.73 11.30 -5.57
C ASP A 312 9.70 10.91 -4.46
N LEU A 313 10.92 10.60 -4.86
CA LEU A 313 12.01 10.15 -4.01
C LEU A 313 12.45 11.22 -3.00
N CYS A 314 12.30 12.50 -3.35
CA CYS A 314 12.79 13.59 -2.52
C CYS A 314 11.71 14.12 -1.56
N SER A 315 10.47 14.27 -2.03
CA SER A 315 9.39 14.87 -1.24
C SER A 315 8.37 13.87 -0.70
N SER A 316 8.45 12.58 -1.08
CA SER A 316 7.44 11.55 -0.81
C SER A 316 6.05 11.85 -1.39
N LYS A 317 5.90 12.92 -2.19
CA LYS A 317 4.67 13.24 -2.92
C LYS A 317 4.31 12.09 -3.87
N LEU A 318 3.03 11.77 -3.95
CA LEU A 318 2.50 10.81 -4.89
C LEU A 318 2.14 11.53 -6.19
N TYR A 319 2.30 10.84 -7.31
CA TYR A 319 1.98 11.28 -8.66
C TYR A 319 1.17 10.18 -9.32
N PHE A 320 0.31 10.55 -10.25
CA PHE A 320 -0.45 9.59 -11.03
C PHE A 320 0.14 9.50 -12.43
N LEU A 321 0.60 8.30 -12.78
CA LEU A 321 1.02 7.98 -14.13
C LEU A 321 -0.12 7.32 -14.86
N MET A 322 -0.60 7.98 -15.90
CA MET A 322 -1.65 7.45 -16.74
C MET A 322 -1.14 6.43 -17.75
N PRO A 323 -2.04 5.61 -18.34
CA PRO A 323 -1.66 4.69 -19.40
C PRO A 323 -1.05 5.39 -20.63
N ASP A 324 -1.30 6.69 -20.82
CA ASP A 324 -0.65 7.53 -21.84
C ASP A 324 0.77 7.99 -21.46
N GLU A 325 1.26 7.52 -20.31
CA GLU A 325 2.53 7.86 -19.69
C GLU A 325 2.69 9.35 -19.33
N LYS A 326 1.61 10.13 -19.34
CA LYS A 326 1.62 11.45 -18.74
C LYS A 326 1.51 11.35 -17.23
N ILE A 327 2.19 12.26 -16.57
CA ILE A 327 2.21 12.39 -15.12
C ILE A 327 1.32 13.56 -14.75
N TYR A 328 0.35 13.26 -13.90
CA TYR A 328 -0.57 14.24 -13.32
C TYR A 328 -0.22 14.42 -11.83
N TRP A 329 -0.42 15.63 -11.31
CA TRP A 329 -0.07 16.03 -9.94
C TRP A 329 -1.25 16.61 -9.19
#